data_AF-A0AAD7EFZ9-F1
#
_entry.id   AF-A0AAD7EFZ9-F1
#
_cell.length_a   1.000
_cell.length_b   1.000
_cell.length_c   1.000
_cell.angle_alpha   90.00
_cell.angle_beta   90.00
_cell.angle_gamma   90.00
#
_symmetry.space_group_name_H-M   'P 1'
#
loop_
_entity.id
_entity.type
_entity.pdbx_description
1 polymer ?
#
loop_
_entity_poly.entity_id
_entity_poly.type
_entity_poly.pdbx_seq_one_letter_code
_entity_poly.pdbx_strand_id
1 'polypeptide(L)'
;MSTQGHKRKRSLQDSPVDLTLMQQARKCLVALQEELDGVVETTSEITAIMTQVDALQAILGTAKKPKLGFSSVTKTDLTKVGIQRKFLQFDTAQLHNLLTDKRAAPEEQIQQLCTRIARIYRHVSMRYEPGARMILDAVLLAVAEICSDGDAKLPVAILPEMRIASGDGILLKNPTTSFEMWFTGSVDYGVCTYENEDQRKDRVLNADVEDVGRFAKSQIFLVEGKRLQDKPLYEFMPEAISQAASLCEVTGTKAVRFCLTDGRKWIFSVFAKDEHGRRVCYEGNSTTILEPRLDPEGRDSAWEHSIHQIVELVYHWLVAEDDPLADVLYQLED
;
A
#
# COMPACT_ATOMS: atom_id res chain seq x y z
N MET A 1 -38.84 15.44 -33.32
CA MET A 1 -38.30 15.95 -32.04
C MET A 1 -36.97 15.27 -31.81
N SER A 2 -35.87 16.02 -31.92
CA SER A 2 -34.49 15.51 -31.88
C SER A 2 -33.92 15.70 -30.48
N THR A 3 -33.69 14.60 -29.76
CA THR A 3 -33.03 14.61 -28.45
C THR A 3 -31.52 14.62 -28.65
N GLN A 4 -30.90 15.77 -28.35
CA GLN A 4 -29.46 15.97 -28.34
C GLN A 4 -28.79 15.02 -27.34
N GLY A 5 -28.05 14.04 -27.86
CA GLY A 5 -27.10 13.26 -27.06
C GLY A 5 -25.89 14.11 -26.70
N HIS A 6 -25.68 14.35 -25.41
CA HIS A 6 -24.43 14.92 -24.91
C HIS A 6 -23.29 13.93 -25.12
N LYS A 7 -22.48 14.18 -26.16
CA LYS A 7 -21.18 13.54 -26.35
C LYS A 7 -20.25 14.01 -25.23
N ARG A 8 -19.88 13.09 -24.32
CA ARG A 8 -18.77 13.25 -23.37
C ARG A 8 -17.53 13.73 -24.12
N LYS A 9 -16.97 14.88 -23.72
CA LYS A 9 -15.63 15.31 -24.12
C LYS A 9 -14.65 14.21 -23.70
N ARG A 10 -14.03 13.54 -24.67
CA ARG A 10 -12.81 12.76 -24.44
C ARG A 10 -11.76 13.77 -23.99
N SER A 11 -11.27 13.66 -22.76
CA SER A 11 -10.11 14.42 -22.34
C SER A 11 -8.97 14.06 -23.28
N LEU A 12 -8.27 15.08 -23.77
CA LEU A 12 -6.98 14.89 -24.41
C LEU A 12 -6.12 14.03 -23.48
N GLN A 13 -5.44 13.02 -24.02
CA GLN A 13 -4.38 12.33 -23.30
C GLN A 13 -3.31 13.37 -23.01
N ASP A 14 -3.37 13.98 -21.83
CA ASP A 14 -2.25 14.72 -21.27
C ASP A 14 -1.16 13.70 -20.98
N SER A 15 -0.25 13.53 -21.93
CA SER A 15 1.01 12.84 -21.69
C SER A 15 1.71 13.57 -20.54
N PRO A 16 1.92 12.93 -19.38
CA PRO A 16 2.56 13.60 -18.26
C PRO A 16 3.97 14.00 -18.70
N VAL A 17 4.28 15.29 -18.54
CA VAL A 17 5.60 15.83 -18.88
C VAL A 17 6.62 15.18 -17.95
N ASP A 18 7.65 14.59 -18.54
CA ASP A 18 8.71 13.91 -17.81
C ASP A 18 9.55 14.95 -17.04
N LEU A 19 9.35 15.03 -15.72
CA LEU A 19 10.07 15.98 -14.87
C LEU A 19 11.57 15.76 -14.83
N THR A 20 12.08 14.55 -15.11
CA THR A 20 13.52 14.33 -15.21
C THR A 20 14.10 14.98 -16.46
N LEU A 21 13.39 14.91 -17.59
CA LEU A 21 13.75 15.69 -18.77
C LEU A 21 13.62 17.20 -18.50
N MET A 22 12.64 17.64 -17.72
CA MET A 22 12.53 19.05 -17.32
C MET A 22 13.63 19.50 -16.37
N GLN A 23 14.03 18.68 -15.41
CA GLN A 23 15.13 18.97 -14.50
C GLN A 23 16.49 18.92 -15.20
N GLN A 24 16.68 17.99 -16.14
CA GLN A 24 17.85 17.97 -17.02
C GLN A 24 17.86 19.19 -17.93
N ALA A 25 16.74 19.55 -18.56
CA ALA A 25 16.63 20.76 -19.35
C ALA A 25 16.94 22.00 -18.50
N ARG A 26 16.47 22.05 -17.25
CA ARG A 26 16.78 23.13 -16.31
C ARG A 26 18.28 23.17 -15.93
N LYS A 27 18.92 22.03 -15.70
CA LYS A 27 20.37 21.95 -15.45
C LYS A 27 21.17 22.37 -16.68
N CYS A 28 20.78 21.93 -17.87
CA CYS A 28 21.38 22.35 -19.14
C CYS A 28 21.21 23.85 -19.36
N LEU A 29 20.05 24.42 -18.99
CA LEU A 29 19.80 25.86 -19.08
C LEU A 29 20.69 26.67 -18.14
N VAL A 30 20.90 26.23 -16.90
CA VAL A 30 21.84 26.88 -15.97
C VAL A 30 23.29 26.77 -16.47
N ALA A 31 23.68 25.60 -16.98
CA ALA A 31 25.02 25.43 -17.57
C ALA A 31 25.22 26.30 -18.83
N LEU A 32 24.21 26.42 -19.69
CA LEU A 32 24.20 27.34 -20.83
C LEU A 32 24.31 28.80 -20.38
N GLN A 33 23.61 29.17 -19.30
CA GLN A 33 23.67 30.49 -18.71
C GLN A 33 25.08 30.83 -18.19
N GLU A 34 25.77 29.86 -17.58
CA GLU A 34 27.16 29.99 -17.12
C GLU A 34 28.16 30.02 -18.30
N GLU A 35 27.94 29.24 -19.36
CA GLU A 35 28.79 29.23 -20.56
C GLU A 35 28.67 30.52 -21.39
N LEU A 36 27.48 31.12 -21.44
CA LEU A 36 27.23 32.40 -22.13
C LEU A 36 27.80 33.61 -21.38
N ASP A 37 28.07 33.52 -20.08
CA ASP A 37 28.60 34.61 -19.26
C ASP A 37 30.05 35.03 -19.65
N GLY A 38 30.73 34.23 -20.50
CA GLY A 38 32.08 34.47 -21.01
C GLY A 38 32.19 34.77 -22.51
N VAL A 39 31.08 34.82 -23.25
CA VAL A 39 31.08 35.01 -24.71
C VAL A 39 30.99 36.51 -25.06
N VAL A 40 31.88 36.99 -25.93
CA VAL A 40 31.86 38.37 -26.45
C VAL A 40 30.87 38.46 -27.63
N GLU A 41 29.59 38.27 -27.35
CA GLU A 41 28.49 38.64 -28.24
C GLU A 41 27.94 40.03 -27.86
N THR A 42 27.12 40.65 -28.70
CA THR A 42 26.58 41.97 -28.35
C THR A 42 25.72 41.83 -27.10
N THR A 43 25.89 42.73 -26.12
CA THR A 43 25.19 42.70 -24.81
C THR A 43 23.67 42.51 -24.95
N SER A 44 23.08 42.93 -26.07
CA SER A 44 21.67 42.73 -26.41
C SER A 44 21.27 41.28 -26.69
N GLU A 45 22.13 40.48 -27.31
CA GLU A 45 21.85 39.07 -27.65
C GLU A 45 21.89 38.18 -26.41
N ILE A 46 22.89 38.37 -25.55
CA ILE A 46 23.01 37.67 -24.25
C ILE A 46 21.81 37.99 -23.35
N THR A 47 21.41 39.27 -23.28
CA THR A 47 20.24 39.68 -22.49
C THR A 47 18.95 39.03 -23.00
N ALA A 48 18.79 38.92 -24.33
CA ALA A 48 17.63 38.27 -24.94
C ALA A 48 17.61 36.75 -24.67
N ILE A 49 18.76 36.08 -24.74
CA ILE A 49 18.89 34.65 -24.42
C ILE A 49 18.57 34.40 -22.94
N MET A 50 19.15 35.17 -22.01
CA MET A 50 18.88 35.01 -20.58
C MET A 50 17.40 35.23 -20.25
N THR A 51 16.75 36.20 -20.90
CA THR A 51 15.31 36.42 -20.74
C THR A 51 14.48 35.20 -21.18
N GLN A 52 14.89 34.52 -22.25
CA GLN A 52 14.24 33.29 -22.71
C GLN A 52 14.51 32.10 -21.77
N VAL A 53 15.72 32.01 -21.22
CA VAL A 53 16.09 31.00 -20.21
C VAL A 53 15.25 31.18 -18.94
N ASP A 54 15.12 32.42 -18.45
CA ASP A 54 14.28 32.74 -17.29
C ASP A 54 12.80 32.43 -17.56
N ALA A 55 12.30 32.77 -18.74
CA ALA A 55 10.94 32.45 -19.16
C ALA A 55 10.71 30.92 -19.23
N LEU A 56 11.66 30.16 -19.78
CA LEU A 56 11.64 28.71 -19.77
C LEU A 56 11.67 28.17 -18.35
N GLN A 57 12.54 28.69 -17.48
CA GLN A 57 12.61 28.28 -16.08
C GLN A 57 11.31 28.59 -15.32
N ALA A 58 10.66 29.72 -15.60
CA ALA A 58 9.36 30.05 -15.07
C ALA A 58 8.27 29.08 -15.58
N ILE A 59 8.24 28.80 -16.89
CA ILE A 59 7.30 27.83 -17.49
C ILE A 59 7.51 26.44 -16.88
N LEU A 60 8.76 25.98 -16.78
CA LEU A 60 9.11 24.71 -16.15
C LEU A 60 8.73 24.69 -14.66
N GLY A 61 8.87 25.82 -13.96
CA GLY A 61 8.44 25.99 -12.56
C GLY A 61 6.91 25.96 -12.38
N THR A 62 6.15 26.34 -13.41
CA THR A 62 4.68 26.27 -13.42
C THR A 62 4.11 24.94 -13.92
N ALA A 63 4.97 24.05 -14.44
CA ALA A 63 4.54 22.77 -14.95
C ALA A 63 3.96 21.90 -13.83
N LYS A 64 2.77 21.33 -14.07
CA LYS A 64 2.10 20.47 -13.09
C LYS A 64 3.00 19.27 -12.78
N LYS A 65 3.34 19.11 -11.50
CA LYS A 65 4.04 17.93 -11.01
C LYS A 65 3.20 16.69 -11.31
N PRO A 66 3.80 15.56 -11.75
CA PRO A 66 3.09 14.35 -12.10
C PRO A 66 2.49 13.78 -10.82
N LYS A 67 1.17 13.90 -10.73
CA LYS A 67 0.34 13.37 -9.66
C LYS A 67 -0.35 12.12 -10.18
N LEU A 68 -0.16 11.01 -9.48
CA LEU A 68 -0.69 9.71 -9.85
C LEU A 68 -1.52 9.16 -8.70
N GLY A 69 -2.75 8.72 -9.00
CA GLY A 69 -3.55 7.98 -8.03
C GLY A 69 -2.94 6.59 -7.78
N PHE A 70 -3.01 6.07 -6.56
CA PHE A 70 -2.53 4.72 -6.21
C PHE A 70 -3.05 3.66 -7.19
N SER A 71 -4.33 3.73 -7.55
CA SER A 71 -4.99 2.82 -8.51
C SER A 71 -4.48 2.89 -9.96
N SER A 72 -3.62 3.85 -10.28
CA SER A 72 -3.04 4.04 -11.61
C SER A 72 -1.54 3.78 -11.63
N VAL A 73 -0.94 3.42 -10.49
CA VAL A 73 0.49 3.14 -10.41
C VAL A 73 0.83 1.88 -11.18
N THR A 74 1.87 1.95 -12.00
CA THR A 74 2.40 0.80 -12.72
C THR A 74 3.75 0.37 -12.16
N LYS A 75 4.20 -0.83 -12.55
CA LYS A 75 5.56 -1.32 -12.24
C LYS A 75 6.65 -0.34 -12.71
N THR A 76 6.44 0.28 -13.87
CA THR A 76 7.38 1.25 -14.43
C THR A 76 7.49 2.50 -13.56
N ASP A 77 6.38 2.97 -12.99
CA ASP A 77 6.38 4.14 -12.11
C ASP A 77 7.17 3.86 -10.83
N LEU A 78 6.98 2.67 -10.24
CA LEU A 78 7.77 2.23 -9.08
C LEU A 78 9.27 2.22 -9.36
N THR A 79 9.69 1.69 -10.51
CA THR A 79 11.11 1.70 -10.92
C THR A 79 11.63 3.13 -11.09
N LYS A 80 10.84 4.03 -11.68
CA LYS A 80 11.23 5.44 -11.85
C LYS A 80 11.45 6.14 -10.51
N VAL A 81 10.60 5.89 -9.50
CA VAL A 81 10.78 6.43 -8.15
C VAL A 81 11.82 5.68 -7.31
N GLY A 82 12.48 4.66 -7.88
CA GLY A 82 13.62 3.97 -7.27
C GLY A 82 13.23 2.85 -6.30
N ILE A 83 12.03 2.30 -6.42
CA ILE A 83 11.60 1.15 -5.63
C ILE A 83 12.04 -0.14 -6.32
N GLN A 84 12.88 -0.91 -5.63
CA GLN A 84 13.26 -2.26 -6.05
C GLN A 84 12.23 -3.28 -5.55
N ARG A 85 12.09 -4.39 -6.26
CA ARG A 85 11.17 -5.47 -5.92
C ARG A 85 11.98 -6.74 -5.73
N LYS A 86 11.80 -7.37 -4.57
CA LYS A 86 12.54 -8.52 -4.06
C LYS A 86 11.55 -9.54 -3.49
N PHE A 87 12.06 -10.67 -3.01
CA PHE A 87 11.21 -11.77 -2.56
C PHE A 87 11.16 -11.88 -1.03
N LEU A 88 9.96 -12.18 -0.52
CA LEU A 88 9.74 -12.53 0.88
C LEU A 88 9.36 -14.02 0.94
N GLN A 89 10.16 -14.81 1.65
CA GLN A 89 9.89 -16.22 1.85
C GLN A 89 9.51 -16.51 3.29
N PHE A 90 8.29 -16.99 3.51
CA PHE A 90 7.89 -17.48 4.83
C PHE A 90 8.68 -18.74 5.20
N ASP A 91 9.13 -18.79 6.45
CA ASP A 91 9.71 -19.99 7.03
C ASP A 91 8.57 -20.95 7.41
N THR A 92 8.45 -22.05 6.68
CA THR A 92 7.39 -23.06 6.88
C THR A 92 7.40 -23.65 8.29
N ALA A 93 8.58 -23.82 8.91
CA ALA A 93 8.68 -24.37 10.26
C ALA A 93 8.21 -23.35 11.30
N GLN A 94 8.59 -22.08 11.14
CA GLN A 94 8.12 -21.01 12.04
C GLN A 94 6.62 -20.76 11.89
N LEU A 95 6.10 -20.80 10.68
CA LEU A 95 4.67 -20.71 10.43
C LEU A 95 3.90 -21.87 11.05
N HIS A 96 4.42 -23.10 10.96
CA HIS A 96 3.83 -24.25 11.63
C HIS A 96 3.86 -24.09 13.16
N ASN A 97 4.96 -23.57 13.72
CA ASN A 97 5.06 -23.30 15.15
C ASN A 97 4.03 -22.25 15.58
N LEU A 98 3.85 -21.18 14.80
CA LEU A 98 2.82 -20.17 15.04
C LEU A 98 1.42 -20.78 15.10
N LEU A 99 1.10 -21.68 14.16
CA LEU A 99 -0.21 -22.36 14.09
C LEU A 99 -0.47 -23.35 15.24
N THR A 100 0.59 -23.77 15.95
CA THR A 100 0.50 -24.77 17.03
C THR A 100 0.82 -24.19 18.42
N ASP A 101 1.16 -22.90 18.50
CA ASP A 101 1.42 -22.20 19.76
C ASP A 101 0.13 -22.09 20.59
N LYS A 102 0.26 -22.11 21.91
CA LYS A 102 -0.85 -21.83 22.84
C LYS A 102 -1.33 -20.38 22.75
N ARG A 103 -0.54 -19.48 22.16
CA ARG A 103 -0.94 -18.09 21.85
C ARG A 103 -1.68 -17.95 20.52
N ALA A 104 -1.89 -19.05 19.79
CA ALA A 104 -2.70 -19.05 18.58
C ALA A 104 -4.12 -18.56 18.85
N ALA A 105 -4.77 -18.08 17.80
CA ALA A 105 -6.17 -17.72 17.76
C ALA A 105 -7.04 -18.81 18.41
N PRO A 106 -7.94 -18.45 19.35
CA PRO A 106 -8.83 -19.41 19.99
C PRO A 106 -9.62 -20.23 18.95
N GLU A 107 -9.64 -21.55 19.12
CA GLU A 107 -10.32 -22.48 18.20
C GLU A 107 -11.79 -22.09 17.97
N GLU A 108 -12.47 -21.59 19.01
CA GLU A 108 -13.85 -21.12 18.92
C GLU A 108 -14.00 -19.93 17.94
N GLN A 109 -13.13 -18.93 18.04
CA GLN A 109 -13.14 -17.75 17.15
C GLN A 109 -12.88 -18.18 15.70
N ILE A 110 -11.93 -19.11 15.48
CA ILE A 110 -11.66 -19.68 14.16
C ILE A 110 -12.88 -20.45 13.62
N GLN A 111 -13.57 -21.26 14.43
CA GLN A 111 -14.75 -22.01 13.99
C GLN A 111 -15.93 -21.08 13.66
N GLN A 112 -16.10 -20.01 14.44
CA GLN A 112 -17.11 -18.97 14.16
C GLN A 112 -16.81 -18.27 12.83
N LEU A 113 -15.55 -17.89 12.60
CA LEU A 113 -15.11 -17.31 11.32
C LEU A 113 -15.35 -18.28 10.16
N CYS A 114 -14.96 -19.54 10.28
CA CYS A 114 -15.19 -20.58 9.27
C CYS A 114 -16.68 -20.69 8.91
N THR A 115 -17.55 -20.68 9.92
CA THR A 115 -19.01 -20.69 9.72
C THR A 115 -19.50 -19.44 8.98
N ARG A 116 -18.97 -18.27 9.32
CA ARG A 116 -19.32 -16.99 8.68
C ARG A 116 -18.87 -16.97 7.22
N ILE A 117 -17.63 -17.35 6.92
CA ILE A 117 -17.12 -17.38 5.55
C ILE A 117 -17.86 -18.44 4.71
N ALA A 118 -18.18 -19.61 5.28
CA ALA A 118 -19.00 -20.62 4.59
C ALA A 118 -20.39 -20.07 4.21
N ARG A 119 -21.03 -19.28 5.08
CA ARG A 119 -22.30 -18.59 4.77
C ARG A 119 -22.13 -17.57 3.64
N ILE A 120 -21.02 -16.84 3.59
CA ILE A 120 -20.72 -15.91 2.49
C ILE A 120 -20.63 -16.67 1.17
N TYR A 121 -19.81 -17.73 1.10
CA TYR A 121 -19.72 -18.56 -0.10
C TYR A 121 -21.07 -19.16 -0.54
N ARG A 122 -21.93 -19.53 0.42
CA ARG A 122 -23.24 -20.12 0.12
C ARG A 122 -24.25 -19.12 -0.44
N HIS A 123 -24.18 -17.85 -0.05
CA HIS A 123 -25.26 -16.89 -0.29
C HIS A 123 -24.84 -15.64 -1.08
N VAL A 124 -23.54 -15.41 -1.26
CA VAL A 124 -23.00 -14.21 -1.89
C VAL A 124 -22.26 -14.57 -3.17
N SER A 125 -22.48 -13.78 -4.21
CA SER A 125 -21.74 -13.96 -5.46
C SER A 125 -20.30 -13.50 -5.29
N MET A 126 -19.36 -14.44 -5.37
CA MET A 126 -17.91 -14.16 -5.37
C MET A 126 -17.41 -13.59 -6.70
N ARG A 127 -18.29 -13.42 -7.69
CA ARG A 127 -17.96 -12.83 -9.00
C ARG A 127 -17.63 -11.34 -8.90
N TYR A 128 -18.16 -10.68 -7.88
CA TYR A 128 -18.03 -9.24 -7.70
C TYR A 128 -17.22 -8.91 -6.45
N GLU A 129 -16.55 -7.77 -6.50
CA GLU A 129 -15.76 -7.19 -5.40
C GLU A 129 -16.44 -7.22 -4.03
N PRO A 130 -17.75 -6.96 -3.89
CA PRO A 130 -18.40 -6.99 -2.58
C PRO A 130 -18.31 -8.35 -1.88
N GLY A 131 -18.35 -9.47 -2.62
CA GLY A 131 -18.25 -10.81 -2.02
C GLY A 131 -16.86 -11.06 -1.41
N ALA A 132 -15.81 -10.70 -2.15
CA ALA A 132 -14.43 -10.71 -1.68
C ALA A 132 -14.24 -9.83 -0.43
N ARG A 133 -14.77 -8.60 -0.46
CA ARG A 133 -14.72 -7.67 0.67
C ARG A 133 -15.44 -8.20 1.91
N MET A 134 -16.55 -8.91 1.77
CA MET A 134 -17.23 -9.52 2.91
C MET A 134 -16.37 -10.57 3.62
N ILE A 135 -15.53 -11.32 2.89
CA ILE A 135 -14.57 -12.27 3.48
C ILE A 135 -13.45 -11.50 4.20
N LEU A 136 -12.87 -10.51 3.52
CA LEU A 136 -11.85 -9.63 4.09
C LEU A 136 -12.34 -8.99 5.41
N ASP A 137 -13.51 -8.35 5.39
CA ASP A 137 -14.13 -7.74 6.57
C ASP A 137 -14.32 -8.76 7.71
N ALA A 138 -14.76 -9.98 7.38
CA ALA A 138 -14.93 -11.03 8.36
C ALA A 138 -13.60 -11.44 9.00
N VAL A 139 -12.52 -11.56 8.22
CA VAL A 139 -11.18 -11.89 8.72
C VAL A 139 -10.65 -10.77 9.61
N LEU A 140 -10.72 -9.50 9.17
CA LEU A 140 -10.22 -8.37 9.95
C LEU A 140 -10.96 -8.23 11.29
N LEU A 141 -12.29 -8.41 11.28
CA LEU A 141 -13.08 -8.36 12.51
C LEU A 141 -12.75 -9.51 13.46
N ALA A 142 -12.59 -10.73 12.93
CA ALA A 142 -12.21 -11.87 13.76
C ALA A 142 -10.83 -11.68 14.39
N VAL A 143 -9.84 -11.17 13.64
CA VAL A 143 -8.52 -10.85 14.20
C VAL A 143 -8.63 -9.76 15.28
N ALA A 144 -9.42 -8.71 15.06
CA ALA A 144 -9.63 -7.67 16.05
C ALA A 144 -10.27 -8.20 17.35
N GLU A 145 -11.21 -9.13 17.22
CA GLU A 145 -11.85 -9.83 18.35
C GLU A 145 -10.84 -10.70 19.09
N ILE A 146 -10.04 -11.49 18.37
CA ILE A 146 -8.94 -12.29 18.94
C ILE A 146 -7.95 -11.43 19.74
N CYS A 147 -7.55 -10.26 19.20
CA CYS A 147 -6.68 -9.32 19.91
C CYS A 147 -7.34 -8.77 21.20
N SER A 148 -8.64 -8.48 21.14
CA SER A 148 -9.39 -7.87 22.25
C SER A 148 -9.69 -8.87 23.37
N ASP A 149 -9.99 -10.12 23.00
CA ASP A 149 -10.34 -11.21 23.92
C ASP A 149 -9.13 -11.98 24.45
N GLY A 150 -7.98 -11.86 23.78
CA GLY A 150 -6.73 -12.49 24.20
C GLY A 150 -6.19 -11.96 25.53
N ASP A 151 -5.20 -12.66 26.09
CA ASP A 151 -4.63 -12.34 27.40
C ASP A 151 -4.12 -10.90 27.53
N ALA A 152 -3.57 -10.35 26.43
CA ALA A 152 -3.03 -9.01 26.37
C ALA A 152 -4.10 -7.91 26.20
N LYS A 153 -5.35 -8.29 25.86
CA LYS A 153 -6.51 -7.40 25.64
C LYS A 153 -6.14 -6.15 24.83
N LEU A 154 -5.56 -6.37 23.66
CA LEU A 154 -5.06 -5.30 22.81
C LEU A 154 -6.22 -4.74 21.98
N PRO A 155 -6.64 -3.49 22.22
CA PRO A 155 -7.69 -2.91 21.41
C PRO A 155 -7.16 -2.62 20.00
N VAL A 156 -8.01 -2.87 19.00
CA VAL A 156 -7.68 -2.78 17.58
C VAL A 156 -8.54 -1.73 16.89
N ALA A 157 -7.90 -0.89 16.09
CA ALA A 157 -8.57 0.05 15.19
C ALA A 157 -8.48 -0.46 13.75
N ILE A 158 -9.63 -0.53 13.08
CA ILE A 158 -9.74 -0.78 11.65
C ILE A 158 -10.21 0.52 11.02
N LEU A 159 -9.39 1.08 10.13
CA LEU A 159 -9.58 2.38 9.49
C LEU A 159 -9.92 2.15 8.01
N PRO A 160 -11.20 2.01 7.65
CA PRO A 160 -11.61 1.83 6.27
C PRO A 160 -11.35 3.09 5.45
N GLU A 161 -10.99 2.91 4.18
CA GLU A 161 -10.64 3.99 3.24
C GLU A 161 -9.62 4.98 3.81
N MET A 162 -8.63 4.47 4.56
CA MET A 162 -7.64 5.30 5.23
C MET A 162 -6.90 6.17 4.22
N ARG A 163 -6.96 7.48 4.42
CA ARG A 163 -6.22 8.44 3.60
C ARG A 163 -4.80 8.56 4.13
N ILE A 164 -3.84 8.14 3.32
CA ILE A 164 -2.42 8.25 3.65
C ILE A 164 -1.93 9.71 3.56
N ALA A 165 -2.57 10.54 2.74
CA ALA A 165 -2.16 11.93 2.53
C ALA A 165 -3.35 12.88 2.57
N SER A 166 -3.13 14.08 3.11
CA SER A 166 -4.01 15.22 2.91
C SER A 166 -3.57 16.05 1.68
N GLY A 167 -4.53 16.68 0.99
CA GLY A 167 -4.24 17.63 -0.08
C GLY A 167 -3.59 17.04 -1.36
N ASP A 168 -2.35 17.43 -1.63
CA ASP A 168 -1.69 17.20 -2.93
C ASP A 168 -1.12 15.80 -3.13
N GLY A 169 -1.04 14.99 -2.07
CA GLY A 169 -0.46 13.65 -2.08
C GLY A 169 0.90 13.60 -1.37
N ILE A 170 1.59 12.47 -1.48
CA ILE A 170 2.95 12.27 -0.93
C ILE A 170 3.96 12.27 -2.06
N LEU A 171 5.01 13.07 -1.90
CA LEU A 171 6.12 13.12 -2.83
C LEU A 171 7.09 11.97 -2.57
N LEU A 172 7.28 11.11 -3.57
CA LEU A 172 8.39 10.17 -3.62
C LEU A 172 9.44 10.69 -4.59
N LYS A 173 10.68 10.76 -4.10
CA LYS A 173 11.85 11.19 -4.86
C LYS A 173 12.86 10.07 -4.96
N ASN A 174 13.23 9.68 -6.18
CA ASN A 174 14.31 8.74 -6.41
C ASN A 174 15.64 9.37 -5.97
N PRO A 175 16.38 8.78 -5.01
CA PRO A 175 17.62 9.36 -4.50
C PRO A 175 18.73 9.44 -5.55
N THR A 176 18.72 8.54 -6.54
CA THR A 176 19.76 8.44 -7.57
C THR A 176 19.46 9.34 -8.76
N THR A 177 18.23 9.32 -9.28
CA THR A 177 17.87 10.06 -10.50
C THR A 177 17.23 11.41 -10.22
N SER A 178 16.89 11.71 -8.96
CA SER A 178 16.08 12.86 -8.56
C SER A 178 14.68 12.92 -9.18
N PHE A 179 14.21 11.82 -9.82
CA PHE A 179 12.85 11.73 -10.34
C PHE A 179 11.83 11.88 -9.21
N GLU A 180 10.82 12.72 -9.42
CA GLU A 180 9.82 13.12 -8.44
C GLU A 180 8.43 12.73 -8.94
N MET A 181 7.64 12.09 -8.08
CA MET A 181 6.25 11.73 -8.36
C MET A 181 5.40 11.89 -7.10
N TRP A 182 4.19 12.44 -7.26
CA TRP A 182 3.23 12.58 -6.18
C TRP A 182 2.23 11.44 -6.23
N PHE A 183 2.14 10.64 -5.17
CA PHE A 183 1.11 9.61 -5.04
C PHE A 183 -0.06 10.10 -4.19
N THR A 184 -1.28 9.75 -4.58
CA THR A 184 -2.49 10.18 -3.90
C THR A 184 -3.55 9.09 -3.87
N GLY A 185 -4.45 9.15 -2.91
CA GLY A 185 -5.59 8.24 -2.78
C GLY A 185 -5.75 7.74 -1.36
N SER A 186 -6.50 6.65 -1.23
CA SER A 186 -6.68 5.91 0.01
C SER A 186 -6.18 4.48 -0.16
N VAL A 187 -5.97 3.81 0.97
CA VAL A 187 -5.89 2.36 1.06
C VAL A 187 -7.22 1.83 1.58
N ASP A 188 -7.60 0.62 1.18
CA ASP A 188 -8.88 0.05 1.60
C ASP A 188 -8.98 -0.06 3.13
N TYR A 189 -7.92 -0.52 3.81
CA TYR A 189 -7.87 -0.54 5.27
C TYR A 189 -6.46 -0.23 5.81
N GLY A 190 -6.39 0.62 6.83
CA GLY A 190 -5.28 0.65 7.78
C GLY A 190 -5.71 -0.04 9.08
N VAL A 191 -4.84 -0.87 9.66
CA VAL A 191 -5.14 -1.61 10.89
C VAL A 191 -3.99 -1.44 11.87
N CYS A 192 -4.30 -1.12 13.14
CA CYS A 192 -3.28 -1.00 14.18
C CYS A 192 -3.86 -1.34 15.56
N THR A 193 -2.99 -1.71 16.49
CA THR A 193 -3.33 -1.76 17.92
C THR A 193 -3.05 -0.41 18.57
N TYR A 194 -3.69 -0.10 19.69
CA TYR A 194 -3.43 1.11 20.48
C TYR A 194 -3.49 0.82 21.98
N GLU A 195 -2.99 1.71 22.82
CA GLU A 195 -2.84 1.43 24.26
C GLU A 195 -4.10 1.74 25.09
N ASN A 196 -4.86 2.78 24.72
CA ASN A 196 -5.90 3.33 25.59
C ASN A 196 -7.26 3.49 24.88
N GLU A 197 -8.27 2.76 25.36
CA GLU A 197 -9.68 2.87 24.90
C GLU A 197 -10.26 4.28 25.05
N ASP A 198 -9.81 5.07 26.04
CA ASP A 198 -10.30 6.45 26.24
C ASP A 198 -9.91 7.36 25.06
N GLN A 199 -8.85 7.00 24.32
CA GLN A 199 -8.34 7.77 23.18
C GLN A 199 -8.94 7.29 21.84
N ARG A 200 -9.71 6.19 21.84
CA ARG A 200 -10.19 5.49 20.65
C ARG A 200 -10.89 6.37 19.63
N LYS A 201 -11.90 7.15 20.05
CA LYS A 201 -12.75 7.90 19.11
C LYS A 201 -12.00 9.06 18.45
N ASP A 202 -11.40 9.93 19.27
CA ASP A 202 -10.91 11.22 18.78
C ASP A 202 -9.46 11.16 18.30
N ARG A 203 -8.66 10.20 18.79
CA ARG A 203 -7.23 10.09 18.48
C ARG A 203 -6.86 8.96 17.54
N VAL A 204 -7.79 8.02 17.29
CA VAL A 204 -7.53 6.86 16.43
C VAL A 204 -8.60 6.75 15.33
N LEU A 205 -9.87 6.53 15.67
CA LEU A 205 -10.91 6.24 14.68
C LEU A 205 -11.31 7.43 13.79
N ASN A 206 -11.24 8.66 14.31
CA ASN A 206 -11.57 9.88 13.56
C ASN A 206 -10.35 10.75 13.24
N ALA A 207 -9.14 10.24 13.54
CA ALA A 207 -7.90 10.98 13.38
C ALA A 207 -7.35 10.86 11.95
N ASP A 208 -6.43 11.76 11.59
CA ASP A 208 -5.62 11.58 10.40
C ASP A 208 -4.50 10.54 10.65
N VAL A 209 -3.83 10.13 9.57
CA VAL A 209 -2.82 9.07 9.65
C VAL A 209 -1.61 9.45 10.51
N GLU A 210 -1.28 10.74 10.62
CA GLU A 210 -0.18 11.21 11.45
C GLU A 210 -0.52 11.05 12.93
N ASP A 211 -1.73 11.45 13.32
CA ASP A 211 -2.22 11.27 14.68
C ASP A 211 -2.41 9.77 14.99
N VAL A 212 -2.99 8.98 14.09
CA VAL A 212 -3.06 7.51 14.26
C VAL A 212 -1.67 6.93 14.50
N GLY A 213 -0.68 7.29 13.70
CA GLY A 213 0.70 6.81 13.85
C GLY A 213 1.35 7.17 15.18
N ARG A 214 0.91 8.23 15.86
CA ARG A 214 1.40 8.64 17.19
C ARG A 214 0.78 7.85 18.34
N PHE A 215 -0.48 7.41 18.18
CA PHE A 215 -1.23 6.73 19.23
C PHE A 215 -1.32 5.21 19.01
N ALA A 216 -0.91 4.73 17.84
CA ALA A 216 -0.79 3.32 17.58
C ALA A 216 0.34 2.71 18.43
N LYS A 217 0.03 1.59 19.09
CA LYS A 217 0.99 0.78 19.85
C LYS A 217 1.86 -0.05 18.92
N SER A 218 1.24 -0.64 17.90
CA SER A 218 1.93 -1.32 16.81
C SER A 218 2.01 -0.45 15.55
N GLN A 219 2.89 -0.82 14.62
CA GLN A 219 2.92 -0.16 13.31
C GLN A 219 1.61 -0.36 12.57
N ILE A 220 1.22 0.63 11.77
CA ILE A 220 0.02 0.52 10.91
C ILE A 220 0.28 -0.54 9.84
N PHE A 221 -0.51 -1.61 9.87
CA PHE A 221 -0.58 -2.66 8.87
C PHE A 221 -1.59 -2.26 7.78
N LEU A 222 -1.18 -2.28 6.52
CA LEU A 222 -2.04 -1.92 5.40
C LEU A 222 -2.67 -3.16 4.75
N VAL A 223 -3.96 -3.07 4.43
CA VAL A 223 -4.67 -4.12 3.69
C VAL A 223 -5.38 -3.52 2.49
N GLU A 224 -4.94 -3.93 1.31
CA GLU A 224 -5.52 -3.48 0.04
C GLU A 224 -6.38 -4.59 -0.57
N GLY A 225 -7.67 -4.30 -0.73
CA GLY A 225 -8.63 -5.20 -1.35
C GLY A 225 -8.68 -5.03 -2.87
N LYS A 226 -8.74 -6.13 -3.60
CA LYS A 226 -8.93 -6.12 -5.05
C LYS A 226 -10.01 -7.07 -5.52
N ARG A 227 -10.61 -6.67 -6.62
CA ARG A 227 -11.47 -7.48 -7.45
C ARG A 227 -10.62 -8.31 -8.41
N LEU A 228 -10.72 -9.63 -8.31
CA LEU A 228 -10.35 -10.51 -9.42
C LEU A 228 -11.33 -10.30 -10.57
N GLN A 229 -10.88 -9.54 -11.58
CA GLN A 229 -11.48 -9.58 -12.92
C GLN A 229 -10.64 -10.54 -13.79
N ASP A 230 -10.45 -10.19 -15.06
CA ASP A 230 -9.59 -10.88 -16.02
C ASP A 230 -8.08 -10.71 -15.76
N LYS A 231 -7.71 -10.17 -14.58
CA LYS A 231 -6.33 -9.88 -14.19
C LYS A 231 -5.95 -10.66 -12.94
N PRO A 232 -4.75 -11.26 -12.91
CA PRO A 232 -4.26 -11.91 -11.72
C PRO A 232 -3.94 -10.88 -10.62
N LEU A 233 -4.13 -11.27 -9.35
CA LEU A 233 -4.00 -10.40 -8.18
C LEU A 233 -2.67 -9.63 -8.16
N TYR A 234 -1.55 -10.27 -8.52
CA TYR A 234 -0.23 -9.62 -8.51
C TYR A 234 -0.11 -8.39 -9.42
N GLU A 235 -1.00 -8.22 -10.41
CA GLU A 235 -0.99 -7.01 -11.26
C GLU A 235 -1.34 -5.74 -10.47
N PHE A 236 -1.98 -5.88 -9.32
CA PHE A 236 -2.33 -4.79 -8.42
C PHE A 236 -1.28 -4.53 -7.34
N MET A 237 -0.18 -5.30 -7.30
CA MET A 237 0.92 -5.02 -6.36
C MET A 237 1.49 -3.60 -6.47
N PRO A 238 1.63 -2.98 -7.67
CA PRO A 238 2.16 -1.63 -7.74
C PRO A 238 1.38 -0.60 -6.93
N GLU A 239 0.06 -0.75 -6.85
CA GLU A 239 -0.83 0.07 -6.04
C GLU A 239 -0.54 -0.11 -4.55
N ALA A 240 -0.57 -1.36 -4.05
CA ALA A 240 -0.29 -1.68 -2.65
C ALA A 240 1.12 -1.23 -2.21
N ILE A 241 2.12 -1.40 -3.08
CA ILE A 241 3.49 -0.95 -2.83
C ILE A 241 3.54 0.58 -2.72
N SER A 242 2.86 1.30 -3.61
CA SER A 242 2.86 2.77 -3.58
C SER A 242 2.18 3.34 -2.35
N GLN A 243 1.14 2.67 -1.85
CA GLN A 243 0.48 2.99 -0.58
C GLN A 243 1.44 2.77 0.60
N ALA A 244 2.07 1.59 0.69
CA ALA A 244 3.04 1.29 1.75
C ALA A 244 4.24 2.24 1.74
N ALA A 245 4.76 2.56 0.55
CA ALA A 245 5.84 3.52 0.39
C ALA A 245 5.42 4.93 0.82
N SER A 246 4.21 5.36 0.49
CA SER A 246 3.68 6.66 0.90
C SER A 246 3.45 6.72 2.41
N LEU A 247 2.94 5.66 3.01
CA LEU A 247 2.77 5.57 4.46
C LEU A 247 4.13 5.70 5.18
N CYS A 248 5.14 4.98 4.70
CA CYS A 248 6.52 5.06 5.20
C CYS A 248 7.10 6.49 5.15
N GLU A 249 6.78 7.27 4.13
CA GLU A 249 7.22 8.68 4.07
C GLU A 249 6.45 9.58 5.06
N VAL A 250 5.15 9.34 5.26
CA VAL A 250 4.30 10.17 6.15
C VAL A 250 4.60 9.90 7.61
N THR A 251 4.70 8.63 7.99
CA THR A 251 4.95 8.23 9.39
C THR A 251 6.43 8.29 9.76
N GLY A 252 7.32 8.37 8.77
CA GLY A 252 8.77 8.30 8.97
C GLY A 252 9.27 6.91 9.38
N THR A 253 8.43 5.86 9.32
CA THR A 253 8.86 4.50 9.65
C THR A 253 9.88 3.98 8.64
N LYS A 254 10.76 3.07 9.06
CA LYS A 254 11.73 2.42 8.15
C LYS A 254 11.12 1.26 7.36
N ALA A 255 10.04 0.67 7.87
CA ALA A 255 9.34 -0.42 7.22
C ALA A 255 7.84 -0.30 7.41
N VAL A 256 7.08 -0.93 6.51
CA VAL A 256 5.63 -1.06 6.56
C VAL A 256 5.27 -2.48 6.13
N ARG A 257 4.58 -3.21 7.00
CA ARG A 257 3.91 -4.48 6.68
C ARG A 257 2.60 -4.17 5.93
N PHE A 258 2.33 -4.88 4.85
CA PHE A 258 1.07 -4.74 4.12
C PHE A 258 0.68 -6.03 3.41
N CYS A 259 -0.60 -6.19 3.09
CA CYS A 259 -1.05 -7.27 2.23
C CYS A 259 -1.99 -6.80 1.12
N LEU A 260 -1.93 -7.53 0.02
CA LEU A 260 -2.85 -7.41 -1.10
C LEU A 260 -3.74 -8.65 -1.12
N THR A 261 -5.05 -8.46 -1.20
CA THR A 261 -5.99 -9.58 -1.15
C THR A 261 -7.22 -9.38 -2.02
N ASP A 262 -7.78 -10.49 -2.51
CA ASP A 262 -9.13 -10.55 -3.10
C ASP A 262 -10.12 -11.29 -2.19
N GLY A 263 -9.83 -11.35 -0.89
CA GLY A 263 -10.57 -12.12 0.11
C GLY A 263 -10.22 -13.61 0.10
N ARG A 264 -9.89 -14.19 -1.06
CA ARG A 264 -9.49 -15.60 -1.19
C ARG A 264 -7.97 -15.76 -1.18
N LYS A 265 -7.28 -15.01 -2.02
CA LYS A 265 -5.81 -14.99 -2.12
C LYS A 265 -5.28 -13.81 -1.35
N TRP A 266 -4.14 -14.01 -0.69
CA TRP A 266 -3.47 -13.04 0.16
C TRP A 266 -1.99 -13.04 -0.18
N ILE A 267 -1.45 -11.87 -0.48
CA ILE A 267 -0.02 -11.66 -0.73
C ILE A 267 0.48 -10.73 0.36
N PHE A 268 1.25 -11.29 1.29
CA PHE A 268 1.87 -10.56 2.39
C PHE A 268 3.20 -9.98 1.92
N SER A 269 3.48 -8.72 2.22
CA SER A 269 4.65 -8.00 1.72
C SER A 269 5.18 -7.00 2.75
N VAL A 270 6.48 -6.70 2.65
CA VAL A 270 7.14 -5.70 3.49
C VAL A 270 7.77 -4.65 2.59
N PHE A 271 7.41 -3.39 2.81
CA PHE A 271 8.11 -2.26 2.23
C PHE A 271 9.19 -1.79 3.21
N ALA A 272 10.38 -1.49 2.70
CA ALA A 272 11.53 -1.06 3.48
C ALA A 272 12.19 0.17 2.85
N LYS A 273 12.61 1.12 3.70
CA LYS A 273 13.40 2.29 3.35
C LYS A 273 14.62 2.36 4.25
N ASP A 274 15.80 2.33 3.65
CA ASP A 274 17.05 2.45 4.41
C ASP A 274 17.48 3.91 4.63
N GLU A 275 18.57 4.09 5.37
CA GLU A 275 19.10 5.41 5.75
C GLU A 275 19.63 6.22 4.55
N HIS A 276 19.92 5.57 3.43
CA HIS A 276 20.35 6.20 2.19
C HIS A 276 19.15 6.52 1.28
N GLY A 277 17.92 6.27 1.74
CA GLY A 277 16.70 6.44 0.97
C GLY A 277 16.50 5.38 -0.12
N ARG A 278 17.25 4.27 -0.10
CA ARG A 278 16.98 3.13 -0.98
C ARG A 278 15.69 2.47 -0.51
N ARG A 279 14.80 2.21 -1.47
CA ARG A 279 13.47 1.65 -1.22
C ARG A 279 13.38 0.26 -1.84
N VAL A 280 12.93 -0.70 -1.06
CA VAL A 280 12.78 -2.10 -1.47
C VAL A 280 11.42 -2.60 -1.01
N CYS A 281 10.68 -3.25 -1.90
CA CYS A 281 9.52 -4.04 -1.54
C CYS A 281 9.86 -5.52 -1.64
N TYR A 282 9.68 -6.24 -0.53
CA TYR A 282 9.79 -7.70 -0.48
C TYR A 282 8.39 -8.31 -0.58
N GLU A 283 8.14 -9.03 -1.66
CA GLU A 283 6.83 -9.58 -2.01
C GLU A 283 6.76 -11.07 -1.69
N GLY A 284 5.74 -11.46 -0.92
CA GLY A 284 5.52 -12.85 -0.57
C GLY A 284 4.83 -13.67 -1.65
N ASN A 285 4.82 -14.99 -1.44
CA ASN A 285 3.95 -15.90 -2.19
C ASN A 285 2.47 -15.67 -1.86
N SER A 286 1.59 -16.05 -2.79
CA SER A 286 0.15 -16.04 -2.55
C SER A 286 -0.25 -17.19 -1.62
N THR A 287 -0.79 -16.85 -0.46
CA THR A 287 -1.54 -17.76 0.42
C THR A 287 -3.00 -17.76 -0.01
N THR A 288 -3.66 -18.93 -0.02
CA THR A 288 -5.02 -19.07 -0.54
C THR A 288 -5.93 -19.70 0.49
N ILE A 289 -7.02 -19.03 0.84
CA ILE A 289 -8.16 -19.66 1.48
C ILE A 289 -8.80 -20.57 0.44
N LEU A 290 -8.94 -21.86 0.77
CA LEU A 290 -9.57 -22.84 -0.13
C LEU A 290 -11.05 -22.50 -0.32
N GLU A 291 -11.80 -23.16 -1.18
CA GLU A 291 -13.27 -23.00 -1.16
C GLU A 291 -13.86 -24.11 -0.28
N PRO A 292 -14.87 -23.82 0.55
CA PRO A 292 -15.44 -24.82 1.43
C PRO A 292 -16.05 -25.94 0.58
N ARG A 293 -15.56 -27.17 0.75
CA ARG A 293 -16.19 -28.32 0.10
C ARG A 293 -17.51 -28.63 0.81
N LEU A 294 -18.56 -28.83 0.03
CA LEU A 294 -19.83 -29.37 0.52
C LEU A 294 -19.66 -30.88 0.72
N ASP A 295 -18.84 -31.29 1.70
CA ASP A 295 -18.74 -32.69 2.07
C ASP A 295 -19.90 -33.04 3.03
N PRO A 296 -20.75 -34.05 2.72
CA PRO A 296 -21.85 -34.43 3.58
C PRO A 296 -21.42 -34.99 4.95
N GLU A 297 -20.17 -35.41 5.12
CA GLU A 297 -19.75 -36.25 6.26
C GLU A 297 -18.84 -35.56 7.31
N GLY A 298 -18.34 -34.34 7.10
CA GLY A 298 -17.55 -33.70 8.15
C GLY A 298 -16.70 -32.52 7.70
N ARG A 299 -16.25 -31.75 8.71
CA ARG A 299 -15.44 -30.53 8.59
C ARG A 299 -14.30 -30.70 7.56
N ASP A 300 -14.23 -29.76 6.62
CA ASP A 300 -13.13 -29.65 5.66
C ASP A 300 -11.90 -29.10 6.37
N SER A 301 -11.10 -30.00 6.95
CA SER A 301 -9.89 -29.67 7.72
C SER A 301 -8.89 -28.82 6.93
N ALA A 302 -8.80 -28.98 5.61
CA ALA A 302 -7.89 -28.19 4.77
C ALA A 302 -8.39 -26.76 4.61
N TRP A 303 -9.71 -26.58 4.47
CA TRP A 303 -10.35 -25.26 4.47
C TRP A 303 -10.17 -24.53 5.80
N GLU A 304 -10.48 -25.19 6.92
CA GLU A 304 -10.32 -24.60 8.25
C GLU A 304 -8.86 -24.23 8.52
N HIS A 305 -7.92 -25.11 8.16
CA HIS A 305 -6.49 -24.82 8.25
C HIS A 305 -6.06 -23.61 7.41
N SER A 306 -6.60 -23.46 6.20
CA SER A 306 -6.28 -22.30 5.34
C SER A 306 -6.78 -20.98 5.92
N ILE A 307 -7.93 -20.98 6.61
CA ILE A 307 -8.45 -19.81 7.33
C ILE A 307 -7.57 -19.52 8.54
N HIS A 308 -7.26 -20.54 9.34
CA HIS A 308 -6.44 -20.41 10.53
C HIS A 308 -5.08 -19.81 10.19
N GLN A 309 -4.44 -20.29 9.12
CA GLN A 309 -3.18 -19.75 8.62
C GLN A 309 -3.26 -18.25 8.28
N ILE A 310 -4.32 -17.80 7.59
CA ILE A 310 -4.49 -16.37 7.27
C ILE A 310 -4.72 -15.54 8.54
N VAL A 311 -5.55 -16.04 9.46
CA VAL A 311 -5.83 -15.34 10.72
C VAL A 311 -4.56 -15.17 11.54
N GLU A 312 -3.74 -16.22 11.69
CA GLU A 312 -2.46 -16.14 12.43
C GLU A 312 -1.50 -15.16 11.77
N LEU A 313 -1.39 -15.17 10.45
CA LEU A 313 -0.51 -14.25 9.73
C LEU A 313 -0.94 -12.78 9.92
N VAL A 314 -2.24 -12.50 9.78
CA VAL A 314 -2.78 -11.14 9.98
C VAL A 314 -2.65 -10.72 11.45
N TYR A 315 -2.93 -11.62 12.39
CA TYR A 315 -2.76 -11.38 13.81
C TYR A 315 -1.30 -11.06 14.14
N HIS A 316 -0.35 -11.91 13.75
CA HIS A 316 1.10 -11.71 13.97
C HIS A 316 1.54 -10.35 13.43
N TRP A 317 1.16 -10.01 12.19
CA TRP A 317 1.58 -8.77 11.55
C TRP A 317 0.99 -7.52 12.21
N LEU A 318 -0.18 -7.66 12.81
CA LEU A 318 -0.86 -6.59 13.55
C LEU A 318 -0.26 -6.37 14.94
N VAL A 319 0.11 -7.43 15.66
CA VAL A 319 0.56 -7.35 17.06
C VAL A 319 2.07 -7.35 17.23
N ALA A 320 2.84 -7.78 16.22
CA ALA A 320 4.29 -7.85 16.31
C ALA A 320 4.89 -6.43 16.40
N GLU A 321 5.47 -6.13 17.57
CA GLU A 321 6.19 -4.88 17.85
C GLU A 321 7.64 -4.92 17.33
N ASP A 322 8.13 -6.11 16.96
CA ASP A 322 9.47 -6.30 16.40
C ASP A 322 9.64 -5.63 15.03
N ASP A 323 10.88 -5.23 14.73
CA ASP A 323 11.26 -4.67 13.42
C ASP A 323 10.83 -5.62 12.29
N PRO A 324 9.99 -5.16 11.34
CA PRO A 324 9.60 -5.98 10.19
C PRO A 324 10.77 -6.53 9.36
N LEU A 325 11.97 -5.94 9.47
CA LEU A 325 13.16 -6.42 8.77
C LEU A 325 13.91 -7.54 9.50
N ALA A 326 13.56 -7.79 10.76
CA ALA A 326 14.16 -8.81 11.63
C ALA A 326 13.15 -9.88 12.10
N ASP A 327 11.98 -9.94 11.47
CA ASP A 327 10.92 -10.88 11.82
C ASP A 327 11.35 -12.32 11.53
N VAL A 328 11.23 -13.19 12.53
CA VAL A 328 11.64 -14.60 12.44
C VAL A 328 10.75 -15.43 11.53
N LEU A 329 9.55 -14.94 11.19
CA LEU A 329 8.57 -15.68 10.41
C LEU A 329 8.94 -15.77 8.91
N TYR A 330 9.84 -14.91 8.43
CA TYR A 330 10.21 -14.87 7.02
C TYR A 330 11.66 -14.45 6.79
N GLN A 331 12.15 -14.76 5.59
CA GLN A 331 13.44 -14.33 5.08
C GLN A 331 13.24 -13.32 3.95
N LEU A 332 14.08 -12.28 3.95
CA LEU A 332 14.10 -11.25 2.93
C LEU A 332 15.23 -11.56 1.96
N GLU A 333 14.89 -12.03 0.77
CA GLU A 333 15.85 -12.51 -0.22
C GLU A 333 16.18 -11.41 -1.24
N ASP A 334 17.40 -11.47 -1.79
CA ASP A 334 17.92 -10.51 -2.77
C ASP A 334 17.37 -10.71 -4.19
#